data_AF-A0AAX4FPS4-F1
#
_entry.id   AF-A0AAX4FPS4-F1
#
_cell.length_a   1.000
_cell.length_b   1.000
_cell.length_c   1.000
_cell.angle_alpha   90.00
_cell.angle_beta   90.00
_cell.angle_gamma   90.00
#
_symmetry.space_group_name_H-M   'P 1'
#
loop_
_entity.id
_entity.type
_entity.pdbx_description
1 polymer ?
#
loop_
_entity_poly.entity_id
_entity_poly.type
_entity_poly.pdbx_seq_one_letter_code
_entity_poly.pdbx_strand_id
1 'polypeptide(L)'
;MFAARLKQARELRGIASQRALGVLMGLDKKLASSRVNRYETEVSGIDLDGLGRLAEVLGVPMAYLVAEDEATAAVVLALSKLTASQRAALAKKLAQEL
;
A
#
# COMPACT_ATOMS: atom_id res chain seq x y z
N MET A 1 -3.79 -11.08 -2.82
CA MET A 1 -3.73 -10.05 -1.76
C MET A 1 -2.85 -8.88 -2.18
N PHE A 2 -1.51 -8.96 -2.06
CA PHE A 2 -0.58 -7.84 -2.32
C PHE A 2 -0.74 -7.17 -3.70
N ALA A 3 -0.75 -7.96 -4.77
CA ALA A 3 -0.97 -7.48 -6.13
C ALA A 3 -2.25 -6.64 -6.30
N ALA A 4 -3.36 -7.10 -5.70
CA ALA A 4 -4.64 -6.39 -5.76
C ALA A 4 -4.56 -5.06 -5.00
N ARG A 5 -3.96 -5.04 -3.81
CA ARG A 5 -3.76 -3.82 -3.00
C ARG A 5 -2.85 -2.82 -3.68
N LEU A 6 -1.78 -3.29 -4.30
CA LEU A 6 -0.87 -2.45 -5.08
C LEU A 6 -1.59 -1.76 -6.24
N LYS A 7 -2.36 -2.52 -7.02
CA LYS A 7 -3.17 -1.97 -8.11
C LYS A 7 -4.18 -0.94 -7.59
N GLN A 8 -4.92 -1.27 -6.52
CA GLN A 8 -5.88 -0.35 -5.89
C GLN A 8 -5.21 0.94 -5.40
N ALA A 9 -4.09 0.85 -4.68
CA ALA A 9 -3.35 2.01 -4.21
C ALA A 9 -2.85 2.88 -5.37
N ARG A 10 -2.34 2.26 -6.44
CA ARG A 10 -1.89 2.97 -7.65
C ARG A 10 -3.03 3.77 -8.29
N GLU A 11 -4.21 3.15 -8.40
CA GLU A 11 -5.43 3.76 -8.95
C GLU A 11 -5.98 4.87 -8.04
N LEU A 12 -6.03 4.65 -6.72
CA LEU A 12 -6.41 5.65 -5.72
C LEU A 12 -5.52 6.91 -5.76
N ARG A 13 -4.25 6.76 -6.16
CA ARG A 13 -3.30 7.85 -6.31
C ARG A 13 -3.25 8.45 -7.72
N GLY A 14 -4.09 7.99 -8.64
CA GLY A 14 -4.14 8.51 -10.01
C GLY A 14 -2.87 8.21 -10.82
N ILE A 15 -2.10 7.19 -10.45
CA ILE A 15 -0.87 6.83 -11.15
C ILE A 15 -1.22 6.00 -12.39
N ALA A 16 -1.06 6.64 -13.55
CA ALA A 16 -1.60 6.17 -14.83
C ALA A 16 -1.08 4.80 -15.32
N SER A 17 0.07 4.32 -14.86
CA SER A 17 0.62 3.02 -15.29
C SER A 17 1.61 2.42 -14.29
N GLN A 18 1.86 1.10 -14.41
CA GLN A 18 2.93 0.41 -13.69
C GLN A 18 4.30 1.06 -13.92
N ARG A 19 4.58 1.48 -15.17
CA ARG A 19 5.82 2.20 -15.53
C ARG A 19 5.94 3.51 -14.75
N ALA A 20 4.87 4.29 -14.67
CA ALA A 20 4.86 5.54 -13.93
C ALA A 20 5.13 5.31 -12.44
N LEU A 21 4.51 4.29 -11.84
CA LEU A 21 4.79 3.89 -10.47
C LEU A 21 6.27 3.51 -10.28
N GLY A 22 6.82 2.68 -11.16
CA GLY A 22 8.21 2.26 -11.06
C GLY A 22 9.21 3.42 -11.18
N VAL A 23 8.92 4.41 -12.04
CA VAL A 23 9.72 5.64 -12.13
C VAL A 23 9.63 6.45 -10.83
N LEU A 24 8.45 6.58 -10.22
CA LEU A 24 8.29 7.25 -8.93
C LEU A 24 9.03 6.53 -7.80
N MET A 25 9.19 5.21 -7.87
CA MET A 25 10.02 4.43 -6.95
C MET A 25 11.54 4.60 -7.19
N GLY A 26 11.95 5.40 -8.17
CA GLY A 26 13.35 5.60 -8.54
C GLY A 26 13.94 4.44 -9.35
N LEU A 27 13.10 3.58 -9.95
CA LEU A 27 13.57 2.51 -10.83
C LEU A 27 13.98 3.08 -12.18
N ASP A 28 14.98 2.45 -12.80
CA ASP A 28 15.37 2.77 -14.17
C ASP A 28 14.16 2.67 -15.12
N LYS A 29 13.99 3.65 -16.00
CA LYS A 29 12.85 3.75 -16.92
C LYS A 29 12.67 2.49 -17.78
N LYS A 30 13.74 1.78 -18.14
CA LYS A 30 13.66 0.55 -18.95
C LYS A 30 13.19 -0.65 -18.14
N LEU A 31 13.42 -0.66 -16.82
CA LEU A 31 13.07 -1.76 -15.91
C LEU A 31 11.83 -1.47 -15.05
N ALA A 32 11.36 -0.23 -15.02
CA ALA A 32 10.26 0.21 -14.16
C ALA A 32 8.99 -0.62 -14.31
N SER A 33 8.53 -0.85 -15.55
CA SER A 33 7.31 -1.63 -15.80
C SER A 33 7.48 -3.10 -15.45
N SER A 34 8.62 -3.72 -15.82
CA SER A 34 8.82 -5.16 -15.55
C SER A 34 8.94 -5.43 -14.05
N ARG A 35 9.62 -4.57 -13.29
CA ARG A 35 9.71 -4.69 -11.83
C ARG A 35 8.36 -4.52 -11.15
N VAL A 36 7.59 -3.48 -11.50
CA VAL A 36 6.26 -3.28 -10.92
C VAL A 36 5.29 -4.38 -11.33
N ASN A 37 5.38 -4.88 -12.56
CA ASN A 37 4.60 -6.03 -12.99
C ASN A 37 4.92 -7.26 -12.13
N ARG A 38 6.19 -7.54 -11.82
CA ARG A 38 6.54 -8.62 -10.88
C ARG A 38 5.91 -8.41 -9.51
N TYR A 39 5.86 -7.19 -8.97
CA TYR A 39 5.12 -6.96 -7.72
C TYR A 39 3.61 -7.25 -7.85
N GLU A 40 3.01 -6.94 -9.00
CA GLU A 40 1.60 -7.20 -9.28
C GLU A 40 1.30 -8.66 -9.71
N THR A 41 2.29 -9.49 -10.06
CA THR A 41 2.07 -10.87 -10.55
C THR A 41 2.84 -11.98 -9.82
N GLU A 42 3.99 -11.65 -9.22
CA GLU A 42 4.94 -12.56 -8.56
C GLU A 42 5.33 -11.98 -7.18
N VAL A 43 4.53 -12.30 -6.15
CA VAL A 43 4.65 -11.71 -4.78
C VAL A 43 6.04 -11.89 -4.15
N SER A 44 6.82 -12.89 -4.59
CA SER A 44 8.05 -13.37 -3.94
C SER A 44 9.28 -12.44 -4.00
N GLY A 45 9.15 -11.19 -4.47
CA GLY A 45 10.29 -10.35 -4.82
C GLY A 45 10.44 -9.01 -4.10
N ILE A 46 9.56 -8.67 -3.15
CA ILE A 46 9.63 -7.40 -2.43
C ILE A 46 9.99 -7.65 -0.96
N ASP A 47 11.07 -7.03 -0.52
CA ASP A 47 11.48 -6.97 0.88
C ASP A 47 10.74 -5.85 1.63
N LEU A 48 10.95 -5.75 2.95
CA LEU A 48 10.29 -4.73 3.77
C LEU A 48 10.69 -3.31 3.37
N ASP A 49 11.95 -3.11 2.94
CA ASP A 49 12.45 -1.81 2.49
C ASP A 49 11.76 -1.37 1.19
N GLY A 50 11.64 -2.28 0.23
CA GLY A 50 10.89 -2.06 -1.01
C GLY A 50 9.41 -1.82 -0.74
N LEU A 51 8.81 -2.57 0.19
CA LEU A 51 7.43 -2.38 0.59
C LEU A 51 7.22 -1.00 1.24
N GLY A 52 8.18 -0.55 2.06
CA GLY A 52 8.16 0.77 2.70
C GLY A 52 8.27 1.89 1.68
N ARG A 53 9.21 1.80 0.73
CA ARG A 53 9.33 2.77 -0.36
C ARG A 53 8.08 2.82 -1.22
N LEU A 54 7.47 1.66 -1.49
CA LEU A 54 6.23 1.57 -2.25
C LEU A 54 5.07 2.25 -1.51
N ALA A 55 4.95 2.01 -0.21
CA ALA A 55 3.97 2.64 0.67
C ALA A 55 4.11 4.17 0.69
N GLU A 56 5.35 4.67 0.78
CA GLU A 56 5.68 6.09 0.73
C GLU A 56 5.27 6.73 -0.61
N VAL A 57 5.68 6.13 -1.74
CA VAL A 57 5.33 6.61 -3.08
C VAL A 57 3.82 6.62 -3.30
N LEU A 58 3.13 5.61 -2.77
CA LEU A 58 1.67 5.50 -2.85
C LEU A 58 0.96 6.28 -1.74
N GLY A 59 1.68 6.92 -0.81
CA GLY A 59 1.12 7.62 0.33
C GLY A 59 0.15 6.80 1.19
N VAL A 60 0.26 5.47 1.22
CA VAL A 60 -0.61 4.59 2.02
C VAL A 60 0.19 3.94 3.14
N PRO A 61 -0.44 3.51 4.25
CA PRO A 61 0.27 2.69 5.23
C PRO A 61 0.81 1.41 4.60
N MET A 62 2.00 0.98 5.01
CA MET A 62 2.57 -0.30 4.58
C MET A 62 1.60 -1.47 4.79
N ALA A 63 0.88 -1.47 5.91
CA ALA A 63 -0.14 -2.47 6.24
C ALA A 63 -1.30 -2.53 5.24
N TYR A 64 -1.61 -1.44 4.51
CA TYR A 64 -2.65 -1.46 3.47
C TYR A 64 -2.25 -2.38 2.31
N LEU A 65 -0.96 -2.37 1.95
CA LEU A 65 -0.44 -3.15 0.81
C LEU A 65 -0.52 -4.66 1.09
N VAL A 66 -0.52 -5.08 2.34
CA VAL A 66 -0.55 -6.49 2.76
C VAL A 66 -1.82 -6.87 3.53
N ALA A 67 -2.87 -6.05 3.47
CA ALA A 67 -4.15 -6.34 4.12
C ALA A 67 -4.89 -7.51 3.43
N GLU A 68 -5.26 -8.51 4.22
CA GLU A 68 -5.85 -9.79 3.77
C GLU A 68 -7.13 -9.62 2.96
N ASP A 69 -8.05 -8.82 3.48
CA ASP A 69 -9.37 -8.60 2.92
C ASP A 69 -9.69 -7.10 2.81
N GLU A 70 -10.79 -6.79 2.11
CA GLU A 70 -11.18 -5.40 1.81
C GLU A 70 -11.60 -4.63 3.06
N ALA A 71 -12.21 -5.29 4.06
CA ALA A 71 -12.62 -4.65 5.29
C ALA A 71 -11.38 -4.21 6.11
N THR A 72 -10.39 -5.11 6.23
CA THR A 72 -9.11 -4.80 6.88
C THR A 72 -8.39 -3.66 6.16
N ALA A 73 -8.32 -3.69 4.82
CA ALA A 73 -7.71 -2.62 4.03
C ALA A 73 -8.40 -1.26 4.23
N ALA A 74 -9.74 -1.24 4.24
CA ALA A 74 -10.53 -0.04 4.45
C ALA A 74 -10.28 0.57 5.85
N VAL A 75 -10.22 -0.25 6.90
CA VAL A 75 -9.90 0.20 8.26
C VAL A 75 -8.50 0.78 8.32
N VAL A 76 -7.49 0.09 7.79
CA VAL A 76 -6.10 0.59 7.76
C VAL A 76 -6.00 1.93 7.05
N LEU A 77 -6.68 2.08 5.90
CA LEU A 77 -6.68 3.33 5.16
C LEU A 77 -7.42 4.45 5.91
N ALA A 78 -8.54 4.14 6.55
CA ALA A 78 -9.27 5.10 7.37
C ALA A 78 -8.46 5.59 8.58
N LEU A 79 -7.77 4.67 9.27
CA LEU A 79 -6.89 5.01 10.39
C LEU A 79 -5.78 5.97 9.95
N SER A 80 -5.25 5.84 8.74
CA SER A 80 -4.19 6.72 8.23
C SER A 80 -4.57 8.20 8.12
N LYS A 81 -5.88 8.49 8.06
CA LYS A 81 -6.43 9.86 7.97
C LYS A 81 -6.65 10.50 9.35
N LEU A 82 -6.58 9.71 10.43
CA LEU A 82 -6.79 10.18 11.79
C LEU A 82 -5.50 10.66 12.42
N THR A 83 -5.60 11.58 13.37
CA THR A 83 -4.47 11.93 14.26
C THR A 83 -4.09 10.76 15.16
N ALA A 84 -2.88 10.79 15.75
CA ALA A 84 -2.43 9.75 16.68
C ALA A 84 -3.40 9.55 17.85
N SER A 85 -3.92 10.64 18.43
CA SER A 85 -4.88 10.58 19.54
C SER A 85 -6.21 9.97 19.11
N GLN A 86 -6.74 10.33 17.94
CA GLN A 86 -7.99 9.77 17.42
C GLN A 86 -7.84 8.27 17.13
N ARG A 87 -6.72 7.84 16.54
CA ARG A 87 -6.43 6.42 16.32
C ARG A 87 -6.39 5.64 17.62
N ALA A 88 -5.68 6.15 18.64
CA ALA A 88 -5.57 5.49 19.93
C ALA A 88 -6.93 5.35 20.63
N ALA A 89 -7.75 6.41 20.60
CA ALA A 89 -9.10 6.38 21.16
C ALA A 89 -10.01 5.37 20.46
N LEU A 90 -9.97 5.33 19.11
CA LEU A 90 -10.75 4.36 18.33
C LEU A 90 -10.29 2.92 18.57
N ALA A 91 -8.98 2.68 18.61
CA ALA A 91 -8.43 1.35 18.89
C ALA A 91 -8.88 0.85 20.28
N LYS A 92 -8.86 1.73 21.29
CA LYS A 92 -9.35 1.41 22.62
C LYS A 92 -10.84 1.05 22.60
N LYS A 93 -11.66 1.83 21.89
CA LYS A 93 -13.10 1.57 21.77
C LYS A 93 -13.38 0.20 21.13
N LEU A 94 -12.72 -0.11 20.01
CA LEU A 94 -12.88 -1.39 19.33
C LEU A 94 -12.46 -2.58 20.20
N ALA A 95 -11.39 -2.43 20.99
CA ALA A 95 -10.93 -3.48 21.90
C ALA A 95 -11.80 -3.69 23.15
N GLN A 96 -12.77 -2.80 23.41
CA GLN A 96 -13.70 -2.88 24.54
C GLN A 96 -15.10 -3.36 24.11
N GLU A 97 -15.44 -3.28 22.82
CA GLU A 97 -16.72 -3.69 22.25
C GLU A 97 -16.72 -5.14 21.71
N LEU A 98 -15.55 -5.79 21.75
CA LEU A 98 -15.34 -7.23 21.51
C LEU A 98 -15.01 -7.93 22.83
#